data_AF-A0A327JYK7-F1
#
_entry.id   AF-A0A327JYK7-F1
#
_cell.length_a   1.000
_cell.length_b   1.000
_cell.length_c   1.000
_cell.angle_alpha   90.00
_cell.angle_beta   90.00
_cell.angle_gamma   90.00
#
_symmetry.space_group_name_H-M   'P 1'
#
loop_
_entity.id
_entity.type
_entity.pdbx_description
1 polymer ?
#
loop_
_entity_poly.entity_id
_entity_poly.type
_entity_poly.pdbx_seq_one_letter_code
_entity_poly.pdbx_strand_id
1 'polypeptide(L)'
;DLPDGQIRNQRITDILTRVTYAGYLEVPKWDIPLRKARHEGLITLETHQKILDRLKGGARVPARKDINADFPLRGFVLCGD
;
A
#
# COMPACT_ATOMS: atom_id res chain seq x y z
N ASP A 1 0.44 -12.95 -15.06
CA ASP A 1 -0.87 -13.32 -14.49
C ASP A 1 -1.11 -14.81 -14.68
N LEU A 2 -1.96 -15.43 -13.86
CA LEU A 2 -2.11 -16.88 -13.84
C LEU A 2 -3.05 -17.35 -14.98
N PRO A 3 -2.88 -18.58 -15.50
CA PRO A 3 -3.70 -19.11 -16.59
C PRO A 3 -5.19 -19.22 -16.28
N ASP A 4 -5.55 -19.18 -14.99
CA ASP A 4 -6.91 -19.24 -14.45
C ASP A 4 -7.59 -17.86 -14.32
N GLY A 5 -6.92 -16.79 -14.79
CA GLY A 5 -7.41 -15.42 -14.68
C GLY A 5 -7.14 -14.75 -13.33
N GLN A 6 -6.44 -15.42 -12.41
CA GLN A 6 -6.05 -14.82 -11.13
C GLN A 6 -4.86 -13.87 -11.30
N ILE A 7 -4.87 -12.81 -10.49
CA ILE A 7 -3.80 -11.81 -10.45
C ILE A 7 -2.92 -12.11 -9.24
N ARG A 8 -1.60 -12.15 -9.45
CA ARG A 8 -0.63 -12.33 -8.36
C ARG A 8 -0.58 -11.07 -7.49
N ASN A 9 -0.43 -11.25 -6.17
CA ASN A 9 -0.30 -10.11 -5.24
C ASN A 9 0.83 -9.15 -5.64
N GLN A 10 1.95 -9.66 -6.14
CA GLN A 10 3.05 -8.84 -6.67
C GLN A 10 2.58 -7.87 -7.76
N ARG A 11 1.73 -8.33 -8.67
CA ARG A 11 1.20 -7.49 -9.76
C ARG A 11 0.33 -6.36 -9.20
N ILE A 12 -0.46 -6.63 -8.16
CA ILE A 12 -1.26 -5.62 -7.47
C ILE A 12 -0.35 -4.59 -6.81
N THR A 13 0.70 -5.03 -6.11
CA THR A 13 1.70 -4.13 -5.50
C THR A 13 2.40 -3.27 -6.54
N ASP A 14 2.79 -3.84 -7.68
CA ASP A 14 3.43 -3.10 -8.79
C ASP A 14 2.50 -2.04 -9.39
N ILE A 15 1.19 -2.29 -9.42
CA ILE A 15 0.20 -1.31 -9.89
C ILE A 15 0.06 -0.18 -8.88
N LEU A 16 -0.09 -0.50 -7.60
CA LEU A 16 -0.32 0.47 -6.53
C LEU A 16 0.89 1.36 -6.24
N THR A 17 2.10 0.92 -6.58
CA THR A 17 3.34 1.67 -6.37
C THR A 17 3.73 2.59 -7.53
N ARG A 18 3.03 2.51 -8.67
CA ARG A 18 3.31 3.33 -9.85
C ARG A 18 2.71 4.72 -9.70
N VAL A 19 3.60 5.70 -9.53
CA VAL A 19 3.26 7.13 -9.46
C VAL A 19 2.57 7.67 -10.72
N THR A 20 2.72 6.98 -11.86
CA THR A 20 2.02 7.31 -13.11
C THR A 20 0.51 7.34 -12.91
N TYR A 21 -0.08 6.46 -12.11
CA TYR A 21 -1.54 6.49 -11.90
C TYR A 21 -2.03 7.73 -11.14
N ALA A 22 -1.13 8.46 -10.48
CA ALA A 22 -1.44 9.71 -9.81
C ALA A 22 -1.29 10.96 -10.71
N GLY A 23 -0.95 10.78 -12.00
CA GLY A 23 -0.71 11.89 -12.93
C GLY A 23 0.68 12.51 -12.81
N TYR A 24 1.64 11.77 -12.26
CA TYR A 24 3.03 12.20 -12.06
C TYR A 24 3.99 11.19 -12.68
N LEU A 25 5.19 11.64 -12.99
CA LEU A 25 6.22 10.80 -13.60
C LEU A 25 7.54 10.98 -12.86
N GLU A 26 8.18 9.86 -12.57
CA GLU A 26 9.49 9.77 -11.96
C GLU A 26 10.23 8.63 -12.66
N VAL A 27 11.40 8.92 -13.23
CA VAL A 27 12.23 7.90 -13.91
C VAL A 27 13.69 8.19 -13.56
N PRO A 28 14.20 7.64 -12.44
CA PRO A 28 15.56 7.89 -11.99
C PRO A 28 16.62 7.44 -13.00
N LYS A 29 16.33 6.39 -13.79
CA LYS A 29 17.21 5.89 -14.85
C LYS A 29 17.53 6.94 -15.93
N TRP A 30 16.62 7.89 -16.14
CA TRP A 30 16.78 8.97 -17.13
C TRP A 30 17.00 10.33 -16.45
N ASP A 31 17.33 10.33 -15.16
CA ASP A 31 17.49 11.54 -14.35
C ASP A 31 16.26 12.48 -14.39
N ILE A 32 15.06 11.87 -14.46
CA ILE A 32 13.81 12.62 -14.46
C ILE A 32 13.26 12.65 -13.02
N PRO A 33 13.31 13.81 -12.34
CA PRO A 33 12.74 13.95 -11.00
C PRO A 33 11.21 13.87 -11.07
N LEU A 34 10.58 13.72 -9.89
CA LEU A 34 9.14 13.71 -9.77
C LEU A 34 8.53 15.00 -10.34
N ARG A 35 7.79 14.87 -11.44
CA ARG A 35 7.14 15.99 -12.11
C ARG A 35 5.71 15.64 -12.50
N LYS A 36 4.87 16.67 -12.66
CA LYS A 36 3.50 16.50 -13.14
C LYS A 36 3.53 15.98 -14.58
N ALA A 37 2.85 14.86 -14.83
CA ALA A 37 2.70 14.31 -16.16
C ALA A 37 1.65 15.10 -16.96
N ARG A 38 1.65 14.93 -18.29
CA ARG A 38 0.65 15.58 -19.17
C ARG A 38 -0.70 14.87 -19.17
N HIS A 39 -0.74 13.60 -18.75
CA HIS A 39 -1.97 12.83 -18.71
C HIS A 39 -2.71 13.07 -17.39
N GLU A 40 -4.02 12.84 -17.41
CA GLU A 40 -4.83 12.87 -16.20
C GLU A 40 -4.53 11.64 -15.32
N GLY A 41 -4.32 11.87 -14.03
CA GLY A 41 -4.18 10.78 -13.06
C GLY A 41 -5.52 10.13 -12.78
N LEU A 42 -5.54 8.81 -12.60
CA LEU A 42 -6.73 8.09 -12.13
C LEU A 42 -7.05 8.41 -10.66
N ILE A 43 -6.02 8.74 -9.88
CA ILE A 43 -6.11 9.11 -8.47
C ILE A 43 -5.31 10.39 -8.20
N THR A 44 -5.57 11.04 -7.08
CA THR A 44 -4.76 12.19 -6.63
C THR A 44 -3.44 11.73 -6.03
N LEU A 45 -2.43 12.61 -6.03
CA LEU A 45 -1.16 12.34 -5.33
C LEU A 45 -1.35 12.02 -3.85
N GLU A 46 -2.26 12.74 -3.19
CA GLU A 46 -2.55 12.52 -1.78
C GLU A 46 -3.06 11.09 -1.54
N THR A 47 -3.94 10.61 -2.42
CA THR A 47 -4.46 9.23 -2.36
C THR A 47 -3.35 8.22 -2.60
N HIS A 48 -2.48 8.47 -3.59
CA HIS A 48 -1.32 7.63 -3.86
C HIS A 48 -0.38 7.55 -2.64
N GLN A 49 -0.11 8.68 -1.99
CA GLN A 49 0.72 8.70 -0.78
C GLN A 49 0.10 7.87 0.35
N LYS A 50 -1.21 8.02 0.62
CA LYS A 50 -1.93 7.20 1.60
C LYS A 50 -1.85 5.70 1.31
N ILE A 51 -1.88 5.32 0.03
CA ILE A 51 -1.71 3.92 -0.41
C ILE A 51 -0.29 3.44 -0.11
N LEU A 52 0.73 4.22 -0.46
CA LEU A 52 2.13 3.89 -0.17
C LEU A 52 2.37 3.77 1.34
N ASP A 53 1.82 4.68 2.14
CA ASP A 53 1.94 4.65 3.60
C ASP A 53 1.26 3.41 4.19
N ARG A 54 0.15 2.95 3.61
CA ARG A 54 -0.53 1.71 4.03
C ARG A 54 0.26 0.46 3.62
N LEU A 55 0.86 0.46 2.44
CA LEU A 55 1.67 -0.66 1.95
C LEU A 55 2.98 -0.81 2.73
N LYS A 56 3.60 0.32 3.09
CA LYS A 56 4.82 0.37 3.93
C LYS A 56 4.50 0.22 5.42
N GLY A 57 3.31 0.64 5.83
CA GLY A 57 2.82 0.49 7.20
C GLY A 57 2.88 -0.96 7.62
N GLY A 58 3.66 -1.24 8.67
CA GLY A 58 3.88 -2.60 9.16
C GLY A 58 2.57 -3.32 9.46
N ALA A 59 2.62 -4.66 9.47
CA ALA A 59 1.48 -5.50 9.77
C ALA A 59 0.80 -5.04 11.06
N ARG A 60 -0.39 -4.45 10.92
CA ARG A 60 -1.26 -4.22 12.08
C ARG A 60 -1.63 -5.59 12.64
N VAL A 61 -1.58 -5.73 13.96
CA VAL A 61 -2.01 -6.96 14.64
C VAL A 61 -3.38 -7.33 14.06
N PRO A 62 -3.54 -8.54 13.48
CA PRO A 62 -4.78 -8.90 12.81
C PRO A 62 -5.94 -8.76 13.80
N ALA A 63 -6.98 -8.04 13.39
CA ALA A 63 -8.21 -7.96 14.16
C ALA A 63 -8.78 -9.38 14.26
N ARG A 64 -8.67 -9.99 15.44
CA ARG A 64 -9.22 -11.33 15.68
C ARG A 64 -10.74 -11.24 15.70
N LYS A 65 -11.40 -12.28 15.17
CA LYS A 65 -12.86 -12.41 15.26
C LYS A 65 -13.32 -12.68 16.70
N ASP A 66 -12.51 -13.43 17.46
CA ASP A 66 -12.81 -13.85 18.84
C ASP A 66 -12.09 -12.95 19.85
N ILE A 67 -12.44 -11.67 19.89
CA ILE A 67 -12.01 -10.78 20.97
C ILE A 67 -12.94 -11.04 22.16
N ASN A 68 -12.41 -11.71 23.18
CA ASN A 68 -13.10 -11.83 24.46
C ASN A 68 -13.10 -10.46 25.16
N ALA A 69 -14.24 -10.03 25.69
CA ALA A 69 -14.42 -8.75 26.36
C ALA A 69 -13.47 -8.55 27.56
N ASP A 70 -13.04 -9.64 28.20
CA ASP A 70 -12.11 -9.61 29.34
C ASP A 70 -10.66 -9.34 28.90
N PHE A 71 -10.35 -9.49 27.60
CA PHE A 71 -8.99 -9.33 27.06
C PHE A 71 -8.96 -8.45 25.79
N PRO A 72 -9.39 -7.18 25.87
CA PRO A 72 -9.50 -6.29 24.72
C PRO A 72 -8.14 -5.98 24.07
N LEU A 73 -7.04 -6.06 24.83
CA LEU A 73 -5.68 -5.78 24.36
C LEU A 73 -4.86 -7.05 24.01
N ARG A 74 -5.50 -8.21 23.89
CA ARG A 74 -4.81 -9.50 23.63
C ARG A 74 -4.02 -9.49 22.32
N GLY A 75 -2.69 -9.47 22.41
CA GLY A 75 -1.78 -9.43 21.27
C GLY A 75 -1.31 -8.02 20.89
N PHE A 76 -1.76 -6.99 21.60
CA PHE A 76 -1.23 -5.62 21.53
C PHE A 76 -0.19 -5.34 22.61
N VAL A 77 -0.21 -6.10 23.72
CA VAL A 77 0.71 -5.97 24.86
C VAL A 77 1.49 -7.27 25.07
N LEU A 78 2.75 -7.13 25.47
CA LEU A 78 3.64 -8.20 25.92
C LEU A 78 3.69 -8.19 27.46
N CYS A 79 4.00 -9.34 28.06
CA CYS A 79 4.31 -9.37 29.50
C CYS A 79 5.56 -8.52 29.79
N GLY A 80 5.54 -7.78 30.90
CA GLY A 80 6.74 -7.13 31.41
C GLY A 80 7.68 -8.16 32.02
N ASP A 81 8.98 -7.88 31.97
CA ASP A 81 10.01 -8.64 32.69
C ASP A 81 9.80 -8.59 34.22
#